data_AF-A0A920EHJ3-F1
#
_entry.id   AF-A0A920EHJ3-F1
#
_cell.length_a   1.000
_cell.length_b   1.000
_cell.length_c   1.000
_cell.angle_alpha   90.00
_cell.angle_beta   90.00
_cell.angle_gamma   90.00
#
_symmetry.space_group_name_H-M   'P 1'
#
loop_
_entity.id
_entity.type
_entity.pdbx_description
1 polymer ?
#
loop_
_entity_poly.entity_id
_entity_poly.type
_entity_poly.pdbx_seq_one_letter_code
_entity_poly.pdbx_strand_id
1 'polypeptide(L)'
;MWIVVLEYGVPEAGQKQKVMYDNRKSCPKEGRVSVIEKRKIEKNWLMNDVSTALWAKARSLHKLDEIELAKTSYGRCVYMSCGRTWDPQGWFWSPAKDCAKYARDLLDG
;
A
#
# COMPACT_ATOMS: atom_id res chain seq x y z
N MET A 1 3.23 -11.65 -14.12
CA MET A 1 3.00 -10.19 -13.97
C MET A 1 3.21 -9.69 -12.54
N TRP A 2 2.72 -10.37 -11.49
CA TRP A 2 2.82 -9.90 -10.10
C TRP A 2 4.22 -9.96 -9.44
N ILE A 3 5.10 -10.88 -9.85
CA ILE A 3 6.47 -11.00 -9.30
C ILE A 3 7.34 -9.78 -9.68
N VAL A 4 7.27 -9.34 -10.94
CA VAL A 4 8.07 -8.22 -11.46
C VAL A 4 7.75 -6.90 -10.74
N VAL A 5 6.47 -6.65 -10.43
CA VAL A 5 6.04 -5.45 -9.69
C VAL A 5 6.66 -5.39 -8.29
N LEU A 6 6.78 -6.54 -7.63
CA LEU A 6 7.32 -6.60 -6.27
C LEU A 6 8.85 -6.57 -6.24
N GLU A 7 9.52 -7.17 -7.21
CA GLU A 7 10.99 -7.19 -7.24
C GLU A 7 11.59 -5.86 -7.68
N TYR A 8 11.06 -5.26 -8.75
CA TYR A 8 11.61 -4.04 -9.32
C TYR A 8 10.88 -2.77 -8.84
N GLY A 9 9.58 -2.86 -8.57
CA GLY A 9 8.78 -1.68 -8.20
C GLY A 9 8.90 -1.28 -6.73
N VAL A 10 9.18 -2.20 -5.81
CA VAL A 10 9.24 -1.91 -4.37
C VAL A 10 10.35 -0.92 -4.01
N PRO A 11 11.60 -1.04 -4.51
CA PRO A 11 12.64 -0.06 -4.20
C PRO A 11 12.31 1.35 -4.70
N GLU A 12 11.82 1.47 -5.94
CA GLU A 12 11.49 2.76 -6.54
C GLU A 12 10.28 3.42 -5.84
N ALA A 13 9.22 2.66 -5.59
CA ALA A 13 8.08 3.12 -4.80
C ALA A 13 8.53 3.54 -3.39
N GLY A 14 9.44 2.79 -2.77
CA GLY A 14 9.98 3.11 -1.46
C GLY A 14 10.75 4.44 -1.43
N GLN A 15 11.61 4.67 -2.43
CA GLN A 15 12.30 5.96 -2.59
C GLN A 15 11.31 7.10 -2.82
N LYS A 16 10.29 6.89 -3.64
CA LYS A 16 9.24 7.89 -3.89
C LYS A 16 8.47 8.22 -2.61
N GLN A 17 8.11 7.23 -1.80
CA GLN A 17 7.48 7.39 -0.49
C GLN A 17 8.37 8.18 0.46
N LYS A 18 9.67 7.86 0.53
CA LYS A 18 10.65 8.63 1.31
C LYS A 18 10.68 10.11 0.88
N VAL A 19 10.77 10.38 -0.42
CA VAL A 19 10.76 11.75 -0.95
C VAL A 19 9.47 12.49 -0.60
N MET A 20 8.32 11.81 -0.58
CA MET A 20 7.06 12.44 -0.13
C MET A 20 7.12 12.84 1.34
N TYR A 21 7.67 11.99 2.20
CA TYR A 21 7.84 12.28 3.62
C TYR A 21 8.85 13.42 3.86
N ASP A 22 10.01 13.36 3.23
CA ASP A 22 11.07 14.38 3.38
C ASP A 22 10.57 15.77 2.97
N ASN A 23 9.75 15.84 1.92
CA ASN A 23 9.13 17.09 1.45
C ASN A 23 7.87 17.50 2.23
N ARG A 24 7.51 16.78 3.30
CA ARG A 24 6.27 16.98 4.09
C ARG A 24 5.00 17.03 3.23
N LYS A 25 5.00 16.29 2.10
CA LYS A 25 3.83 16.23 1.23
C LYS A 25 2.74 15.41 1.91
N SER A 26 1.53 15.95 1.94
CA SER A 26 0.36 15.20 2.40
C SER A 26 0.09 14.03 1.46
N CYS A 27 -0.16 12.84 2.02
CA CYS A 27 -0.60 11.71 1.22
C CYS A 27 -1.97 12.00 0.57
N PRO A 28 -2.28 11.37 -0.56
CA PRO A 28 -3.57 11.58 -1.22
C PRO A 28 -4.75 11.18 -0.31
N LYS A 29 -5.93 11.78 -0.54
CA LYS A 29 -7.11 11.51 0.27
C LYS A 29 -7.64 10.08 0.07
N GLU A 30 -8.30 9.57 1.11
CA GLU A 30 -9.11 8.34 1.07
C GLU A 30 -10.60 8.72 0.97
N GLY A 31 -11.44 7.72 0.71
CA GLY A 31 -12.87 7.88 0.53
C GLY A 31 -13.25 8.37 -0.86
N ARG A 32 -14.43 8.99 -0.97
CA ARG A 32 -14.88 9.63 -2.20
C ARG A 32 -14.08 10.91 -2.43
N VAL A 33 -13.57 11.09 -3.64
CA VAL A 33 -12.73 12.23 -4.01
C VAL A 33 -13.25 12.89 -5.28
N SER A 34 -12.87 14.15 -5.51
CA SER A 34 -13.19 14.86 -6.76
C SER A 34 -12.49 14.21 -7.97
N VAL A 35 -12.99 14.47 -9.18
CA VAL A 35 -12.37 13.98 -10.43
C VAL A 35 -10.92 14.46 -10.58
N ILE A 36 -10.62 15.70 -10.16
CA ILE A 36 -9.26 16.25 -10.19
C ILE A 36 -8.33 15.47 -9.26
N GLU A 37 -8.81 15.16 -8.05
CA GLU A 37 -8.04 14.41 -7.07
C GLU A 37 -7.85 12.95 -7.49
N LYS A 38 -8.88 12.33 -8.08
CA LYS A 38 -8.80 10.99 -8.69
C LYS A 38 -7.66 10.93 -9.71
N ARG A 39 -7.58 11.89 -10.64
CA ARG A 39 -6.49 11.96 -11.63
C ARG A 39 -5.11 12.13 -11.00
N LYS A 40 -4.99 12.86 -9.88
CA LYS A 40 -3.72 12.98 -9.14
C LYS A 40 -3.32 11.66 -8.49
N ILE A 41 -4.29 10.94 -7.92
CA ILE A 41 -4.07 9.61 -7.36
C ILE A 41 -3.62 8.64 -8.44
N GLU A 42 -4.30 8.60 -9.58
CA GLU A 42 -3.98 7.71 -10.71
C GLU A 42 -2.60 7.99 -11.31
N LYS A 43 -2.15 9.25 -11.35
CA LYS A 43 -0.77 9.60 -11.74
C LYS A 43 0.29 9.00 -10.81
N ASN A 44 -0.08 8.58 -9.61
CA ASN A 44 0.79 7.89 -8.66
C ASN A 44 0.73 6.35 -8.81
N TRP A 45 0.44 5.86 -10.02
CA TRP A 45 0.22 4.44 -10.34
C TRP A 45 1.22 3.49 -9.67
N LEU A 46 2.52 3.76 -9.74
CA LEU A 46 3.55 2.88 -9.16
C LEU A 46 3.34 2.65 -7.65
N MET A 47 3.09 3.71 -6.90
CA MET A 47 2.82 3.62 -5.45
C MET A 47 1.53 2.86 -5.17
N ASN A 48 0.50 3.12 -5.97
CA ASN A 48 -0.80 2.49 -5.81
C ASN A 48 -0.71 0.98 -6.06
N ASP A 49 -0.08 0.58 -7.17
CA ASP A 49 0.07 -0.80 -7.58
C ASP A 49 0.96 -1.58 -6.61
N VAL A 50 2.11 -1.01 -6.23
CA VAL A 50 3.03 -1.65 -5.28
C VAL A 50 2.39 -1.78 -3.90
N SER A 51 1.71 -0.74 -3.40
CA SER A 51 1.02 -0.82 -2.10
C SER A 51 -0.08 -1.88 -2.08
N THR A 52 -0.85 -1.99 -3.17
CA THR A 52 -1.90 -3.01 -3.32
C THR A 52 -1.32 -4.41 -3.44
N ALA A 53 -0.23 -4.57 -4.21
CA ALA A 53 0.44 -5.86 -4.38
C ALA A 53 1.06 -6.36 -3.07
N LEU A 54 1.68 -5.46 -2.28
CA LEU A 54 2.20 -5.79 -0.94
C LEU A 54 1.07 -6.17 0.01
N TRP A 55 -0.06 -5.47 -0.02
CA TRP A 55 -1.24 -5.83 0.76
C TRP A 55 -1.76 -7.21 0.40
N ALA A 56 -1.93 -7.50 -0.89
CA ALA A 56 -2.40 -8.80 -1.37
C ALA A 56 -1.43 -9.92 -0.94
N LYS A 57 -0.13 -9.72 -1.09
CA LYS A 57 0.90 -10.67 -0.65
C LYS A 57 0.83 -10.91 0.86
N ALA A 58 0.77 -9.86 1.67
CA ALA A 58 0.73 -9.97 3.12
C ALA A 58 -0.52 -10.69 3.63
N ARG A 59 -1.70 -10.37 3.06
CA ARG A 59 -2.97 -11.06 3.38
C ARG A 59 -2.93 -12.53 2.98
N SER A 60 -2.39 -12.84 1.81
CA SER A 60 -2.26 -14.23 1.34
C SER A 60 -1.34 -15.05 2.23
N LEU A 61 -0.15 -14.53 2.58
CA LEU A 61 0.78 -15.21 3.47
C LEU A 61 0.18 -15.42 4.87
N HIS A 62 -0.49 -14.41 5.42
CA HIS A 62 -1.19 -14.54 6.71
C HIS A 62 -2.26 -15.66 6.65
N LYS A 63 -3.05 -15.74 5.58
CA LYS A 63 -4.05 -16.80 5.40
C LYS A 63 -3.45 -18.21 5.22
N LEU A 64 -2.20 -18.29 4.78
CA LEU A 64 -1.45 -19.54 4.63
C LEU A 64 -0.66 -19.93 5.88
N ASP A 65 -0.82 -19.17 6.99
CA ASP A 65 -0.07 -19.35 8.23
C ASP A 65 1.46 -19.15 8.11
N GLU A 66 1.89 -18.49 7.03
CA GLU A 66 3.28 -18.11 6.77
C GLU A 66 3.62 -16.81 7.52
N ILE A 67 3.54 -16.84 8.85
CA ILE A 67 3.46 -15.66 9.72
C ILE A 67 4.68 -14.73 9.58
N GLU A 68 5.90 -15.25 9.56
CA GLU A 68 7.12 -14.41 9.47
C GLU A 68 7.24 -13.69 8.12
N LEU A 69 6.86 -14.37 7.03
CA LEU A 69 6.79 -13.77 5.70
C LEU A 69 5.64 -12.74 5.62
N ALA A 70 4.53 -13.00 6.30
CA ALA A 70 3.41 -12.08 6.41
C ALA A 70 3.82 -10.80 7.14
N LYS A 71 4.45 -10.90 8.31
CA LYS A 71 4.99 -9.75 9.09
C LYS A 71 5.92 -8.89 8.24
N THR A 72 6.86 -9.52 7.53
CA THR A 72 7.77 -8.80 6.62
C THR A 72 7.01 -8.05 5.52
N SER A 73 6.00 -8.70 4.92
CA SER A 73 5.20 -8.10 3.86
C SER A 73 4.29 -6.98 4.38
N TYR A 74 3.70 -7.14 5.57
CA TYR A 74 2.92 -6.10 6.24
C TYR A 74 3.78 -4.88 6.56
N GLY A 75 5.00 -5.05 7.09
CA GLY A 75 5.91 -3.94 7.36
C GLY A 75 6.20 -3.11 6.11
N ARG A 76 6.48 -3.78 4.98
CA ARG A 76 6.66 -3.10 3.67
C ARG A 76 5.37 -2.42 3.20
N CYS A 77 4.23 -3.05 3.38
CA CYS A 77 2.93 -2.47 3.02
C CYS A 77 2.61 -1.21 3.83
N VAL A 78 2.83 -1.24 5.15
CA VAL A 78 2.62 -0.10 6.06
C VAL A 78 3.51 1.07 5.68
N TYR A 79 4.75 0.80 5.26
CA TYR A 79 5.66 1.83 4.77
C TYR A 79 5.08 2.62 3.58
N MET A 80 4.34 1.96 2.68
CA MET A 80 3.71 2.57 1.50
C MET A 80 2.43 3.38 1.82
N SER A 81 2.49 4.23 2.85
CA SER A 81 1.34 4.96 3.42
C SER A 81 0.58 5.86 2.44
N CYS A 82 1.26 6.39 1.42
CA CYS A 82 0.66 7.28 0.43
C CYS A 82 0.06 6.55 -0.79
N GLY A 83 0.16 5.21 -0.85
CA GLY A 83 -0.53 4.42 -1.88
C GLY A 83 -2.04 4.45 -1.70
N ARG A 84 -2.78 4.53 -2.82
CA ARG A 84 -4.25 4.50 -2.83
C ARG A 84 -4.77 3.53 -3.87
N THR A 85 -5.81 2.81 -3.50
CA THR A 85 -6.44 1.80 -4.35
C THR A 85 -7.89 2.15 -4.56
N TRP A 86 -8.36 2.10 -5.80
CA TRP A 86 -9.75 2.36 -6.12
C TRP A 86 -10.61 1.13 -5.85
N ASP A 87 -11.70 1.31 -5.11
CA ASP A 87 -12.73 0.29 -4.90
C ASP A 87 -13.86 0.47 -5.94
N PRO A 88 -14.36 -0.63 -6.55
CA PRO A 88 -15.50 -0.60 -7.46
C PRO A 88 -16.74 0.14 -6.94
N GLN A 89 -16.93 0.19 -5.62
CA GLN A 89 -18.02 0.90 -4.96
C GLN A 89 -17.81 2.45 -4.93
N GLY A 90 -16.73 2.94 -5.53
CA GLY A 90 -16.57 4.35 -5.90
C GLY A 90 -15.74 5.19 -4.93
N TRP A 91 -14.88 4.57 -4.11
CA TRP A 91 -13.98 5.29 -3.20
C TRP A 91 -12.54 4.79 -3.29
N PHE A 92 -11.60 5.62 -2.84
CA PHE A 92 -10.21 5.19 -2.64
C PHE A 92 -9.99 4.72 -1.21
N TRP A 93 -9.23 3.66 -1.02
CA TRP A 93 -8.80 3.19 0.29
C TRP A 93 -7.27 3.10 0.38
N SER A 94 -6.75 2.93 1.60
CA SER A 94 -5.32 2.83 1.88
C SER A 94 -4.92 1.38 2.20
N PRO A 95 -4.15 0.72 1.33
CA PRO A 95 -3.56 -0.60 1.63
C PRO A 95 -2.73 -0.60 2.91
N ALA A 96 -1.95 0.46 3.13
CA ALA A 96 -1.12 0.61 4.31
C ALA A 96 -1.92 0.65 5.62
N LYS A 97 -3.07 1.34 5.66
CA LYS A 97 -3.92 1.36 6.86
C LYS A 97 -4.52 0.00 7.17
N ASP A 98 -4.97 -0.71 6.15
CA ASP A 98 -5.53 -2.05 6.34
C ASP A 98 -4.44 -3.07 6.75
N CYS A 99 -3.25 -2.98 6.14
CA CYS A 99 -2.07 -3.72 6.58
C CYS A 99 -1.72 -3.43 8.05
N ALA A 100 -1.77 -2.16 8.49
CA ALA A 100 -1.47 -1.80 9.87
C ALA A 100 -2.46 -2.42 10.87
N LYS A 101 -3.73 -2.63 10.47
CA LYS A 101 -4.71 -3.33 11.29
C LYS A 101 -4.29 -4.79 11.52
N TYR A 102 -4.08 -5.55 10.45
CA TYR A 102 -3.70 -6.97 10.55
C TYR A 102 -2.30 -7.19 11.13
N ALA A 103 -1.39 -6.25 10.92
CA ALA A 103 -0.07 -6.31 11.52
C ALA A 103 -0.14 -6.20 13.05
N ARG A 104 -1.02 -5.34 13.58
CA ARG A 104 -1.26 -5.24 15.04
C ARG A 104 -1.83 -6.53 15.60
N ASP A 105 -2.84 -7.09 14.94
CA ASP A 105 -3.45 -8.37 15.34
C ASP A 105 -2.43 -9.52 15.46
N LEU A 106 -1.33 -9.47 14.68
CA LEU A 106 -0.23 -10.45 14.70
C LEU A 106 0.88 -10.16 15.73
N LEU A 107 0.88 -8.98 16.34
CA LEU A 107 1.84 -8.58 17.37
C LEU A 107 1.25 -8.66 18.78
N ASP A 108 -0.08 -8.53 18.89
CA ASP A 108 -0.82 -8.55 20.15
C ASP A 108 -1.33 -9.96 20.54
N GLY A 109 -1.11 -10.96 19.69
CA GLY A 109 -1.44 -12.39 19.92
C GLY A 109 -0.22 -13.22 20.28
#